data_AF-A0A1D1ZXB3-F1
#
_entry.id   AF-A0A1D1ZXB3-F1
#
_cell.length_a   1.000
_cell.length_b   1.000
_cell.length_c   1.000
_cell.angle_alpha   90.00
_cell.angle_beta   90.00
_cell.angle_gamma   90.00
#
_symmetry.space_group_name_H-M   'P 1'
#
loop_
_entity.id
_entity.type
_entity.pdbx_description
1 polymer ?
#
loop_
_entity_poly.entity_id
_entity_poly.type
_entity_poly.pdbx_seq_one_letter_code
_entity_poly.pdbx_strand_id
1 'polypeptide(L)'
;PNGPAQTAVVRAALAAAGIRPGALAALSVHGTGTALGDPLEVGAAGAALGPGAPLALLSTKACLGHTEGAAGLTGALGALGALHARAAPPTLHLCVLNPHVGAALGAGGGSFSVLLPRQRAPLLLPRGAAGTSSFGMSG
;
A
#
# COMPACT_ATOMS: atom_id res chain seq x y z
N PRO A 1 -5.24 -12.10 9.67
CA PRO A 1 -5.44 -10.74 9.10
C PRO A 1 -6.93 -10.38 9.17
N ASN A 2 -7.28 -9.12 9.43
CA ASN A 2 -8.67 -8.67 9.58
C ASN A 2 -8.88 -7.39 8.75
N GLY A 3 -9.59 -7.50 7.62
CA GLY A 3 -9.83 -6.39 6.69
C GLY A 3 -10.49 -5.17 7.35
N PRO A 4 -11.62 -5.32 8.06
CA PRO A 4 -12.26 -4.20 8.76
C PRO A 4 -11.35 -3.47 9.75
N ALA A 5 -10.54 -4.19 10.53
CA ALA A 5 -9.57 -3.59 11.44
C ALA A 5 -8.48 -2.83 10.68
N GLN A 6 -7.99 -3.37 9.56
CA GLN A 6 -7.02 -2.70 8.69
C GLN A 6 -7.62 -1.42 8.07
N THR A 7 -8.88 -1.44 7.61
CA THR A 7 -9.56 -0.23 7.14
C THR A 7 -9.70 0.81 8.25
N ALA A 8 -10.09 0.39 9.45
CA ALA A 8 -10.25 1.29 10.59
C ALA A 8 -8.92 1.96 10.99
N VAL A 9 -7.82 1.21 11.07
CA VAL A 9 -6.52 1.76 11.44
C VAL A 9 -5.96 2.70 10.36
N VAL A 10 -6.17 2.40 9.07
CA VAL A 10 -5.77 3.32 7.98
C VAL A 10 -6.56 4.62 8.06
N ARG A 11 -7.88 4.57 8.29
CA ARG A 11 -8.70 5.78 8.48
C ARG A 11 -8.26 6.59 9.70
N ALA A 12 -7.96 5.92 10.81
CA ALA A 12 -7.46 6.56 12.02
C ALA A 12 -6.11 7.25 11.79
N ALA A 13 -5.18 6.59 11.08
CA ALA A 13 -3.87 7.16 10.76
C ALA A 13 -3.99 8.40 9.85
N LEU A 14 -4.86 8.35 8.83
CA LEU A 14 -5.15 9.49 7.97
C LEU A 14 -5.72 10.67 8.76
N ALA A 15 -6.70 10.41 9.63
CA ALA A 15 -7.31 11.42 10.49
C ALA A 15 -6.30 12.04 11.46
N ALA A 16 -5.49 11.22 12.13
CA ALA A 16 -4.45 11.68 13.06
C ALA A 16 -3.40 12.56 12.37
N ALA A 17 -3.08 12.27 11.12
CA ALA A 17 -2.16 13.06 10.32
C ALA A 17 -2.80 14.29 9.64
N GLY A 18 -4.12 14.48 9.74
CA GLY A 18 -4.85 15.53 9.02
C GLY A 18 -4.82 15.36 7.49
N ILE A 19 -4.58 14.13 7.00
CA ILE A 19 -4.43 13.83 5.58
C ILE A 19 -5.78 13.35 5.03
N ARG A 20 -6.26 14.05 3.99
CA ARG A 20 -7.44 13.58 3.25
C ARG A 20 -7.07 12.31 2.46
N PRO A 21 -7.97 11.32 2.33
CA PRO A 21 -7.74 10.12 1.54
C PRO A 21 -7.07 10.32 0.16
N GLY A 22 -7.61 11.23 -0.65
CA GLY A 22 -7.06 11.55 -1.97
C GLY A 22 -5.74 12.32 -1.99
N ALA A 23 -5.14 12.59 -0.83
CA ALA A 23 -3.81 13.20 -0.72
C ALA A 23 -2.71 12.17 -0.38
N LEU A 24 -3.07 10.90 -0.15
CA LEU A 24 -2.10 9.81 0.04
C LEU A 24 -1.57 9.34 -1.32
N ALA A 25 -0.33 9.71 -1.64
CA ALA A 25 0.34 9.38 -2.90
C ALA A 25 0.83 7.94 -2.96
N ALA A 26 1.34 7.43 -1.83
CA ALA A 26 1.95 6.11 -1.76
C ALA A 26 1.72 5.43 -0.41
N LEU A 27 1.65 4.10 -0.42
CA LEU A 27 1.58 3.28 0.77
C LEU A 27 2.60 2.14 0.65
N SER A 28 3.58 2.12 1.54
CA SER A 28 4.43 0.94 1.73
C SER A 28 3.66 -0.11 2.52
N VAL A 29 3.15 -1.12 1.82
CA VAL A 29 2.29 -2.15 2.40
C VAL A 29 3.06 -3.10 3.32
N HIS A 30 2.34 -3.79 4.20
CA HIS A 30 2.87 -4.91 4.96
C HIS A 30 3.30 -6.01 3.99
N GLY A 31 2.48 -6.35 3.00
CA GLY A 31 2.89 -6.97 1.73
C GLY A 31 3.79 -8.21 1.89
N THR A 32 3.32 -9.22 2.62
CA THR A 32 4.06 -10.46 2.88
C THR A 32 4.03 -11.45 1.72
N GLY A 33 3.38 -11.14 0.60
CA GLY A 33 3.31 -12.02 -0.57
C GLY A 33 2.35 -13.19 -0.36
N THR A 34 1.36 -13.03 0.53
CA THR A 34 0.48 -14.13 0.92
C THR A 34 -0.78 -14.15 0.05
N ALA A 35 -1.23 -15.34 -0.34
CA ALA A 35 -2.36 -15.51 -1.25
C ALA A 35 -3.66 -14.84 -0.74
N LEU A 36 -3.88 -14.83 0.58
CA LEU A 36 -5.07 -14.27 1.22
C LEU A 36 -4.82 -12.92 1.91
N GLY A 37 -3.63 -12.68 2.46
CA GLY A 37 -3.33 -11.43 3.18
C GLY A 37 -3.22 -10.24 2.25
N ASP A 38 -2.56 -10.39 1.09
CA ASP A 38 -2.35 -9.28 0.16
C ASP A 38 -3.70 -8.75 -0.41
N PRO A 39 -4.66 -9.60 -0.84
CA PRO A 39 -5.99 -9.11 -1.22
C PRO A 39 -6.73 -8.37 -0.10
N LEU A 40 -6.63 -8.85 1.14
CA LEU A 40 -7.26 -8.21 2.30
C LEU A 40 -6.65 -6.83 2.57
N GLU A 41 -5.34 -6.71 2.53
CA GLU A 41 -4.63 -5.45 2.76
C GLU A 41 -4.94 -4.42 1.66
N VAL A 42 -4.90 -4.83 0.39
CA VAL A 42 -5.22 -3.95 -0.74
C VAL A 42 -6.67 -3.50 -0.69
N GLY A 43 -7.61 -4.43 -0.42
CA GLY A 43 -9.02 -4.11 -0.27
C GLY A 43 -9.28 -3.18 0.92
N ALA A 44 -8.60 -3.39 2.05
CA ALA A 44 -8.73 -2.56 3.23
C ALA A 44 -8.24 -1.12 3.00
N ALA A 45 -7.11 -0.96 2.31
CA ALA A 45 -6.61 0.35 1.88
C ALA A 45 -7.60 1.04 0.94
N GLY A 46 -8.15 0.32 -0.04
CA GLY A 46 -9.17 0.85 -0.93
C GLY A 46 -10.43 1.33 -0.22
N ALA A 47 -10.95 0.52 0.70
CA ALA A 47 -12.11 0.87 1.51
C ALA A 47 -11.85 2.07 2.44
N ALA A 48 -10.61 2.25 2.89
CA ALA A 48 -10.22 3.40 3.69
C ALA A 48 -10.14 4.68 2.85
N LEU A 49 -9.63 4.60 1.62
CA LEU A 49 -9.41 5.75 0.76
C LEU A 49 -10.65 6.19 -0.02
N GLY A 50 -11.56 5.25 -0.28
CA GLY A 50 -12.73 5.49 -1.11
C GLY A 50 -12.40 5.55 -2.61
N PRO A 51 -13.44 5.66 -3.45
CA PRO A 51 -13.29 5.62 -4.90
C PRO A 51 -12.54 6.86 -5.43
N GLY A 52 -11.83 6.69 -6.54
CA GLY A 52 -11.13 7.71 -7.29
C GLY A 52 -9.77 8.12 -6.73
N ALA A 53 -9.43 7.70 -5.51
CA ALA A 53 -8.14 8.04 -4.91
C ALA A 53 -6.97 7.35 -5.64
N PRO A 54 -6.00 8.10 -6.20
CA PRO A 54 -4.82 7.49 -6.80
C PRO A 54 -3.83 7.08 -5.71
N LEU A 55 -3.34 5.84 -5.74
CA LEU A 55 -2.40 5.32 -4.75
C LEU A 55 -1.31 4.46 -5.41
N ALA A 56 -0.04 4.73 -5.11
CA ALA A 56 1.05 3.81 -5.41
C ALA A 56 1.25 2.82 -4.26
N LEU A 57 1.18 1.53 -4.54
CA LEU A 57 1.51 0.48 -3.56
C LEU A 57 2.98 0.11 -3.70
N LEU A 58 3.71 0.14 -2.57
CA LEU A 58 5.13 -0.18 -2.50
C LEU A 58 5.33 -1.40 -1.58
N SER A 59 6.29 -2.27 -1.90
CA SER A 59 6.70 -3.36 -1.01
C SER A 59 8.21 -3.39 -0.85
N THR A 60 8.69 -3.07 0.34
CA THR A 60 10.12 -3.19 0.68
C THR A 60 10.53 -4.65 0.88
N LYS A 61 9.59 -5.52 1.27
CA LYS A 61 9.84 -6.96 1.45
C LYS A 61 10.14 -7.67 0.14
N ALA A 62 9.62 -7.17 -0.98
CA ALA A 62 9.99 -7.66 -2.30
C ALA A 62 11.49 -7.46 -2.63
N CYS A 63 12.18 -6.53 -1.95
CA CYS A 63 13.60 -6.26 -2.17
C CYS A 63 14.49 -6.76 -1.03
N LEU A 64 14.06 -6.58 0.22
CA LEU A 64 14.89 -6.82 1.41
C LEU A 64 14.48 -8.07 2.19
N GLY A 65 13.42 -8.77 1.76
CA GLY A 65 12.79 -9.82 2.55
C GLY A 65 12.05 -9.27 3.78
N HIS A 66 11.61 -10.17 4.65
CA HIS A 66 10.88 -9.82 5.87
C HIS A 66 11.87 -9.50 7.00
N THR A 67 12.09 -8.22 7.29
CA THR A 67 13.08 -7.73 8.27
C THR A 67 12.61 -7.78 9.74
N GLU A 68 11.60 -8.61 10.00
CA GLU A 68 10.90 -8.81 11.28
C GLU A 68 10.66 -7.53 12.09
N GLY A 69 11.32 -7.36 13.23
CA GLY A 69 11.14 -6.20 14.12
C GLY A 69 11.43 -4.85 13.43
N ALA A 70 12.19 -4.85 12.33
CA ALA A 70 12.48 -3.67 11.52
C ALA A 70 11.53 -3.48 10.32
N ALA A 71 10.52 -4.34 10.12
CA ALA A 71 9.63 -4.29 8.96
C ALA A 71 8.86 -2.96 8.83
N GLY A 72 8.40 -2.40 9.96
CA GLY A 72 7.71 -1.10 9.96
C GLY A 72 8.65 0.06 9.59
N LEU A 73 9.84 0.11 10.19
CA LEU A 73 10.83 1.15 9.91
C LEU A 73 11.33 1.10 8.46
N THR A 74 11.63 -0.10 7.96
CA THR A 74 12.06 -0.28 6.56
C THR A 74 10.96 0.13 5.58
N GLY A 75 9.70 -0.19 5.86
CA GLY A 75 8.55 0.31 5.08
C GLY A 75 8.44 1.84 5.09
N ALA A 76 8.59 2.49 6.24
CA ALA A 76 8.58 3.95 6.36
C ALA A 76 9.71 4.61 5.56
N LEU A 77 10.93 4.04 5.60
CA LEU A 77 12.07 4.52 4.80
C LEU A 77 11.80 4.35 3.30
N GLY A 78 11.17 3.25 2.88
CA GLY A 78 10.76 3.04 1.49
C GLY A 78 9.74 4.08 1.01
N ALA A 79 8.74 4.38 1.83
CA ALA A 79 7.74 5.43 1.57
C ALA A 79 8.39 6.82 1.47
N LEU A 80 9.31 7.15 2.39
CA LEU A 80 10.07 8.40 2.35
C LEU A 80 10.93 8.51 1.08
N GLY A 81 11.60 7.41 0.70
CA GLY A 81 12.39 7.34 -0.53
C GLY A 81 11.54 7.61 -1.79
N ALA A 82 10.33 7.06 -1.84
CA ALA A 82 9.40 7.31 -2.95
C ALA A 82 8.95 8.78 -3.03
N LEU A 83 8.68 9.42 -1.89
CA LEU A 83 8.37 10.86 -1.85
C LEU A 83 9.56 11.71 -2.29
N HIS A 84 10.74 11.43 -1.74
CA HIS A 84 11.97 12.16 -2.08
C HIS A 84 12.27 12.08 -3.58
N ALA A 85 12.15 10.88 -4.16
CA ALA A 85 12.40 10.64 -5.58
C ALA A 85 11.21 11.03 -6.48
N ARG A 86 10.06 11.40 -5.90
CA ARG A 86 8.76 11.61 -6.58
C ARG A 86 8.39 10.47 -7.54
N ALA A 87 8.79 9.25 -7.20
CA ALA A 87 8.65 8.07 -8.05
C ALA A 87 8.47 6.81 -7.20
N ALA A 88 7.62 5.91 -7.67
CA ALA A 88 7.46 4.58 -7.11
C ALA A 88 8.54 3.62 -7.68
N PRO A 89 9.30 2.91 -6.84
CA PRO A 89 10.19 1.84 -7.29
C PRO A 89 9.39 0.63 -7.84
N PRO A 90 10.03 -0.23 -8.66
CA PRO A 90 9.39 -1.48 -9.09
C PRO A 90 9.12 -2.40 -7.91
N THR A 91 7.97 -3.09 -7.92
CA THR A 91 7.71 -4.24 -7.08
C THR A 91 8.42 -5.45 -7.67
N LEU A 92 9.54 -5.85 -7.06
CA LEU A 92 10.31 -6.99 -7.54
C LEU A 92 9.49 -8.29 -7.45
N HIS A 93 9.79 -9.24 -8.34
CA HIS A 93 9.12 -10.55 -8.43
C HIS A 93 7.62 -10.53 -8.80
N LEU A 94 7.03 -9.36 -9.04
CA LEU A 94 5.66 -9.26 -9.57
C LEU A 94 5.64 -9.67 -11.06
N CYS A 95 5.43 -10.97 -11.31
CA CYS A 95 5.29 -11.54 -12.65
C CYS A 95 3.83 -11.63 -13.08
N VAL A 96 2.97 -12.16 -12.20
CA VAL A 96 1.52 -12.29 -12.39
C VAL A 96 0.84 -11.72 -11.15
N LEU A 97 -0.16 -10.86 -11.36
CA LEU A 97 -0.92 -10.31 -10.25
C LEU A 97 -1.86 -11.38 -9.68
N ASN A 98 -1.89 -11.51 -8.36
CA ASN A 98 -2.88 -12.36 -7.69
C ASN A 98 -4.30 -11.96 -8.14
N PRO A 99 -5.14 -12.88 -8.68
CA PRO A 99 -6.48 -12.57 -9.15
C PRO A 99 -7.38 -11.94 -8.07
N HIS A 100 -7.19 -12.31 -6.81
CA HIS A 100 -7.94 -11.74 -5.69
C HIS A 100 -7.51 -10.30 -5.39
N VAL A 101 -6.22 -9.96 -5.58
CA VAL A 101 -5.76 -8.56 -5.54
C VAL A 101 -6.37 -7.80 -6.71
N GLY A 102 -6.37 -8.36 -7.92
CA GLY A 102 -7.03 -7.76 -9.08
C GLY A 102 -8.53 -7.51 -8.86
N ALA A 103 -9.22 -8.44 -8.18
CA ALA A 103 -10.62 -8.26 -7.79
C ALA A 103 -10.81 -7.12 -6.78
N ALA A 104 -9.97 -7.06 -5.75
CA ALA A 104 -9.98 -5.98 -4.76
C ALA A 104 -9.71 -4.59 -5.38
N LEU A 105 -8.92 -4.55 -6.47
CA LEU A 105 -8.61 -3.34 -7.22
C LEU A 105 -9.70 -2.91 -8.21
N GLY A 106 -10.71 -3.73 -8.47
CA GLY A 106 -11.84 -3.31 -9.33
C GLY A 106 -12.47 -4.36 -10.23
N ALA A 107 -12.05 -5.63 -10.23
CA ALA A 107 -12.83 -6.66 -10.94
C ALA A 107 -14.19 -6.97 -10.25
N GLY A 108 -14.47 -6.38 -9.08
CA GLY A 108 -15.73 -6.55 -8.32
C GLY A 108 -16.36 -5.27 -7.75
N GLY A 109 -16.04 -4.08 -8.29
CA GLY A 109 -16.69 -2.82 -7.88
C GLY A 109 -15.88 -1.88 -6.96
N GLY A 110 -14.63 -2.24 -6.60
CA GLY A 110 -13.69 -1.32 -5.95
C GLY A 110 -13.18 -0.26 -6.93
N SER A 111 -13.34 1.02 -6.62
CA SER A 111 -13.19 2.10 -7.60
C SER A 111 -12.00 3.04 -7.33
N PHE A 112 -10.84 2.57 -6.83
CA PHE A 112 -9.67 3.45 -6.62
C PHE A 112 -8.49 3.07 -7.53
N SER A 113 -7.76 4.08 -8.01
CA SER A 113 -6.73 3.90 -9.04
C SER A 113 -5.42 3.51 -8.40
N VAL A 114 -4.97 2.27 -8.61
CA VAL A 114 -3.73 1.76 -8.01
C VAL A 114 -2.61 1.62 -9.04
N LEU A 115 -1.45 2.15 -8.68
CA LEU A 115 -0.19 1.92 -9.36
C LEU A 115 0.58 0.81 -8.64
N LEU A 116 0.76 -0.33 -9.31
CA LEU A 116 1.68 -1.41 -8.95
C LEU A 116 2.82 -1.46 -9.98
N PRO A 117 3.89 -0.68 -9.80
CA PRO A 117 4.91 -0.53 -10.83
C PRO A 117 5.73 -1.81 -10.98
N ARG A 118 5.89 -2.32 -12.21
CA ARG A 118 6.91 -3.34 -12.55
C ARG A 118 8.24 -2.70 -13.00
N GLN A 119 8.21 -1.40 -13.25
CA GLN A 119 9.35 -0.54 -13.55
C GLN A 119 9.18 0.74 -12.74
N ARG A 120 10.26 1.49 -12.52
CA ARG A 120 10.18 2.78 -11.83
C ARG A 120 9.20 3.71 -12.58
N ALA A 121 8.27 4.31 -11.86
CA ALA A 121 7.25 5.18 -12.43
C ALA A 121 7.06 6.46 -11.57
N PRO A 122 6.73 7.62 -12.17
CA PRO A 122 6.39 8.81 -11.40
C PRO A 122 5.18 8.58 -10.48
N LEU A 123 5.17 9.22 -9.30
CA LEU A 123 3.98 9.22 -8.45
C LEU A 123 2.86 10.04 -9.10
N LEU A 124 1.62 9.56 -9.02
CA LEU A 124 0.44 10.29 -9.50
C LEU A 124 0.18 11.57 -8.69
N LEU A 125 0.61 11.59 -7.43
CA LEU A 125 0.57 12.75 -6.54
C LEU A 125 1.97 13.10 -6.03
N PRO A 126 2.83 13.76 -6.83
CA PRO A 126 4.24 14.02 -6.46
C PRO A 126 4.44 14.89 -5.20
N ARG A 127 3.39 15.59 -4.77
CA ARG A 127 3.35 16.41 -3.54
C ARG A 127 2.42 15.84 -2.47
N GLY A 128 1.91 14.64 -2.67
CA GLY A 128 1.07 13.97 -1.68
C GLY A 128 1.88 13.37 -0.54
N ALA A 129 1.19 12.83 0.45
CA ALA A 129 1.79 12.15 1.58
C ALA A 129 2.10 10.69 1.24
N ALA A 130 2.92 10.03 2.06
CA ALA A 130 3.10 8.59 1.99
C ALA A 130 2.98 7.97 3.38
N GLY A 131 2.53 6.72 3.42
CA GLY A 131 2.37 5.96 4.65
C GLY A 131 3.05 4.59 4.58
N THR A 132 3.03 3.88 5.70
CA THR A 132 3.40 2.48 5.77
C THR A 132 2.41 1.70 6.63
N SER A 133 2.11 0.46 6.25
CA SER A 133 1.41 -0.51 7.09
C SER A 133 2.35 -1.62 7.52
N SER A 134 2.19 -2.08 8.76
CA SER A 134 2.88 -3.24 9.29
C SER A 134 1.98 -3.94 10.31
N PHE A 135 1.56 -5.17 10.03
CA PHE A 135 0.64 -5.93 10.87
C PHE A 135 1.39 -7.08 11.55
N GLY A 136 1.30 -7.16 12.87
CA GLY A 136 1.91 -8.25 13.65
C GLY A 136 1.11 -9.55 13.55
N MET A 137 1.76 -10.68 13.80
CA MET A 137 1.06 -11.98 13.81
C MET A 137 0.04 -12.09 14.95
N SER A 138 0.23 -11.36 16.05
CA SER A 138 -0.67 -11.34 17.22
C SER A 138 -1.94 -10.52 17.01
N GLY A 139 -2.08 -9.80 15.89
CA GLY A 139 -3.14 -8.82 15.66
C GLY A 139 -2.65 -7.41 15.89
#